data_AF-A0A1I7WC46-F1
#
_entry.id   AF-A0A1I7WC46-F1
#
_cell.length_a   1.000
_cell.length_b   1.000
_cell.length_c   1.000
_cell.angle_alpha   90.00
_cell.angle_beta   90.00
_cell.angle_gamma   90.00
#
_symmetry.space_group_name_H-M   'P 1'
#
loop_
_entity.id
_entity.type
_entity.pdbx_description
1 polymer ?
#
loop_
_entity_poly.entity_id
_entity_poly.type
_entity_poly.pdbx_seq_one_letter_code
_entity_poly.pdbx_strand_id
1 'polypeptide(L)'
;MPAKTSKKLPIRRKEIVNSYLSLPPCYYIFVFLSAVLVFCNIYDADFVYDDSEAIVNNEDVTGKTPLLEIFKNDFWGNPISNPGSHKSYRPLTTITFRLNRIIFGLKPMSNKGPFRQTERLQYGGSQG
;
A
#
# COMPACT_ATOMS: atom_id res chain seq x y z
N MET A 1 2.54 16.59 41.05
CA MET A 1 3.13 15.91 39.87
C MET A 1 3.05 14.40 40.11
N PRO A 2 2.25 13.61 39.38
CA PRO A 2 2.24 12.16 39.59
C PRO A 2 3.48 11.51 38.95
N ALA A 3 4.21 10.74 39.76
CA ALA A 3 5.40 10.00 39.36
C ALA A 3 5.02 8.92 38.32
N LYS A 4 5.78 8.85 37.21
CA LYS A 4 5.64 7.80 36.20
C LYS A 4 5.94 6.44 36.84
N THR A 5 4.92 5.63 37.06
CA THR A 5 5.05 4.26 37.55
C THR A 5 5.70 3.40 36.47
N SER A 6 6.95 2.98 36.67
CA SER A 6 7.64 2.03 35.81
C SER A 6 6.94 0.68 35.89
N LYS A 7 6.15 0.32 34.85
CA LYS A 7 5.50 -0.99 34.76
C LYS A 7 6.59 -2.06 34.60
N LYS A 8 7.00 -2.69 35.70
CA LYS A 8 7.90 -3.86 35.67
C LYS A 8 7.22 -4.96 34.85
N LEU A 9 7.82 -5.30 33.70
CA LEU A 9 7.34 -6.39 32.86
C LEU A 9 7.35 -7.71 33.65
N PRO A 10 6.31 -8.55 33.49
CA PRO A 10 6.20 -9.83 34.20
C PRO A 10 7.41 -10.72 33.89
N ILE A 11 7.91 -11.43 34.91
CA ILE A 11 9.18 -12.19 34.86
C ILE A 11 9.25 -13.14 33.65
N ARG A 12 8.16 -13.86 33.38
CA ARG A 12 8.04 -14.75 32.19
C ARG A 12 8.24 -14.02 30.85
N ARG A 13 7.84 -12.75 30.73
CA ARG A 13 8.06 -11.94 29.51
C ARG A 13 9.54 -11.60 29.34
N LYS A 14 10.26 -11.35 30.44
CA LYS A 14 11.69 -11.04 30.40
C LYS A 14 12.52 -12.25 30.01
N GLU A 15 12.17 -13.43 30.53
CA GLU A 15 12.82 -14.69 30.19
C GLU A 15 12.68 -15.01 28.69
N ILE A 16 11.48 -14.82 28.14
CA ILE A 16 11.21 -14.99 26.71
C ILE A 16 11.99 -13.97 25.87
N VAL A 17 12.03 -12.69 26.26
CA VAL A 17 12.77 -11.68 25.49
C VAL A 17 14.28 -11.94 25.54
N ASN A 18 14.80 -12.37 26.69
CA ASN A 18 16.21 -12.72 26.85
C ASN A 18 16.59 -13.98 26.07
N SER A 19 15.67 -14.95 25.93
CA SER A 19 15.93 -16.15 25.12
C SER A 19 16.06 -15.82 23.64
N TYR A 20 15.24 -14.90 23.10
CA TYR A 20 15.45 -14.37 21.75
C TYR A 20 16.79 -13.63 21.64
N LEU A 21 17.10 -12.75 22.60
CA LEU A 21 18.33 -11.96 22.59
C LEU A 21 19.61 -12.83 22.72
N SER A 22 19.48 -14.08 23.19
CA SER A 22 20.57 -15.06 23.29
C SER A 22 20.85 -15.85 22.01
N LEU A 23 20.04 -15.68 20.95
CA LEU A 23 20.26 -16.34 19.67
C LEU A 23 21.54 -15.81 19.00
N PRO A 24 22.35 -16.68 18.34
CA PRO A 24 23.52 -16.23 17.59
C PRO A 24 23.17 -15.20 16.51
N PRO A 25 24.01 -14.16 16.27
CA PRO A 25 23.76 -13.12 15.27
C PRO A 25 23.44 -13.65 13.85
N CYS A 26 23.97 -14.83 13.48
CA CYS A 26 23.72 -15.44 12.18
C CYS A 26 22.24 -15.79 11.93
N TYR A 27 21.46 -16.07 12.98
CA TYR A 27 20.03 -16.35 12.85
C TYR A 27 19.27 -15.11 12.35
N TYR A 28 19.57 -13.94 12.92
CA TYR A 28 18.98 -12.67 12.51
C TYR A 28 19.36 -12.30 11.07
N ILE A 29 20.63 -12.53 10.70
CA ILE A 29 21.11 -12.31 9.34
C ILE A 29 20.35 -13.22 8.36
N PHE A 30 20.18 -14.50 8.70
CA PHE A 30 19.44 -15.43 7.85
C PHE A 30 17.97 -15.02 7.66
N VAL A 31 17.28 -14.63 8.74
CA VAL A 31 15.90 -14.12 8.67
C VAL A 31 15.83 -12.85 7.82
N PHE A 32 16.76 -11.91 7.99
CA PHE A 32 16.83 -10.71 7.19
C PHE A 32 17.06 -11.01 5.70
N LEU A 33 18.05 -11.86 5.38
CA LEU A 33 18.38 -12.22 3.99
C LEU A 33 17.24 -12.96 3.30
N SER A 34 16.57 -13.89 4.00
CA SER A 34 15.39 -14.57 3.46
C SER A 34 14.24 -13.61 3.18
N ALA A 35 13.97 -12.65 4.08
CA ALA A 35 12.97 -11.62 3.86
C ALA A 35 13.32 -10.74 2.64
N VAL A 36 14.58 -10.33 2.50
CA VAL A 36 15.07 -9.58 1.33
C VAL A 36 14.91 -10.38 0.04
N LEU A 37 15.28 -11.67 0.04
CA LEU A 37 15.17 -12.55 -1.13
C LEU A 37 13.72 -12.66 -1.61
N VAL A 38 12.77 -12.87 -0.69
CA VAL A 38 11.34 -12.91 -1.01
C VAL A 38 10.86 -11.57 -1.54
N PHE A 39 11.30 -10.45 -0.95
CA PHE A 39 10.96 -9.11 -1.42
C PHE A 39 11.51 -8.83 -2.84
N CYS A 40 12.73 -9.28 -3.15
CA CYS A 40 13.30 -9.12 -4.49
C CYS A 40 12.45 -9.78 -5.59
N ASN A 41 11.71 -10.85 -5.28
CA ASN A 41 10.81 -11.50 -6.25
C ASN A 41 9.63 -10.60 -6.68
N ILE A 42 9.23 -9.65 -5.84
CA ILE A 42 8.10 -8.74 -6.08
C ILE A 42 8.53 -7.28 -6.28
N TYR A 43 9.84 -7.02 -6.30
CA TYR A 43 10.37 -5.67 -6.49
C TYR A 43 9.88 -5.03 -7.80
N ASP A 44 9.71 -5.87 -8.83
CA ASP A 44 9.31 -5.52 -10.19
C ASP A 44 7.85 -5.93 -10.48
N ALA A 45 6.98 -5.83 -9.47
CA ALA A 45 5.57 -6.19 -9.60
C ALA A 45 4.72 -5.00 -10.05
N ASP A 46 3.74 -5.26 -10.92
CA ASP A 46 2.78 -4.25 -11.38
C ASP A 46 1.69 -3.98 -10.34
N PHE A 47 0.95 -2.88 -10.56
CA PHE A 47 -0.22 -2.54 -9.74
C PHE A 47 -1.25 -3.67 -9.76
N VAL A 48 -1.68 -4.10 -8.57
CA VAL A 48 -2.74 -5.09 -8.42
C VAL A 48 -4.10 -4.39 -8.46
N TYR A 49 -5.20 -5.14 -8.37
CA TYR A 49 -6.57 -4.66 -8.58
C TYR A 49 -6.88 -3.35 -7.82
N ASP A 50 -6.74 -3.32 -6.51
CA ASP A 50 -7.04 -2.13 -5.71
C ASP A 50 -6.07 -0.97 -6.00
N ASP A 51 -4.79 -1.26 -6.22
CA ASP A 51 -3.80 -0.22 -6.52
C ASP A 51 -4.09 0.44 -7.88
N SER A 52 -4.52 -0.36 -8.86
CA SER A 52 -4.87 0.12 -10.19
C SER A 52 -6.07 1.06 -10.13
N GLU A 53 -7.11 0.70 -9.39
CA GLU A 53 -8.29 1.56 -9.24
C GLU A 53 -7.96 2.85 -8.49
N ALA A 54 -7.20 2.78 -7.38
CA ALA A 54 -6.91 3.94 -6.55
C ALA A 54 -5.85 4.89 -7.14
N ILE A 55 -4.88 4.40 -7.94
CA ILE A 55 -3.71 5.18 -8.38
C ILE A 55 -3.70 5.41 -9.89
N VAL A 56 -4.02 4.39 -10.68
CA VAL A 56 -3.93 4.44 -12.14
C VAL A 56 -5.20 5.06 -12.73
N ASN A 57 -6.36 4.52 -12.35
CA ASN A 57 -7.68 4.85 -12.90
C ASN A 57 -8.38 6.01 -12.18
N ASN A 58 -7.97 6.34 -10.95
CA ASN A 58 -8.55 7.45 -10.19
C ASN A 58 -8.21 8.82 -10.81
N GLU A 59 -9.21 9.54 -11.29
CA GLU A 59 -9.06 10.85 -11.93
C GLU A 59 -8.44 11.90 -10.99
N ASP A 60 -8.75 11.82 -9.70
CA ASP A 60 -8.21 12.69 -8.66
C ASP A 60 -6.70 12.53 -8.48
N VAL A 61 -6.20 11.32 -8.65
CA VAL A 61 -4.76 10.99 -8.60
C VAL A 61 -4.08 11.32 -9.92
N THR A 62 -4.75 11.08 -11.06
CA THR A 62 -4.19 11.39 -12.38
C THR A 62 -4.01 12.89 -12.63
N GLY A 63 -4.71 13.72 -11.86
CA GLY A 63 -4.70 15.17 -12.00
C GLY A 63 -5.64 15.71 -13.07
N LYS A 64 -6.53 14.88 -13.63
CA LYS A 64 -7.60 15.29 -14.55
C LYS A 64 -8.63 16.19 -13.86
N THR A 65 -8.82 16.03 -12.55
CA THR A 65 -9.72 16.87 -11.75
C THR A 65 -8.94 17.93 -10.94
N PRO A 66 -9.58 19.08 -10.62
CA PRO A 66 -9.03 20.04 -9.67
C PRO A 66 -8.78 19.43 -8.29
N LEU A 67 -7.77 19.90 -7.56
CA LEU A 67 -7.43 19.39 -6.22
C LEU A 67 -8.59 19.45 -5.21
N LEU A 68 -9.50 20.41 -5.36
CA LEU A 68 -10.65 20.55 -4.48
C LEU A 68 -11.67 19.41 -4.62
N GLU A 69 -11.71 18.74 -5.78
CA GLU A 69 -12.63 17.61 -6.00
C GLU A 69 -12.27 16.39 -5.15
N ILE A 70 -11.00 16.26 -4.74
CA ILE A 70 -10.54 15.23 -3.79
C ILE A 70 -11.34 15.24 -2.48
N PHE A 71 -11.82 16.40 -2.05
CA PHE A 71 -12.58 16.53 -0.80
C PHE A 71 -14.08 16.22 -0.97
N LYS A 72 -14.54 16.04 -2.22
CA LYS A 72 -15.94 15.70 -2.55
C LYS A 72 -16.10 14.25 -3.03
N ASN A 73 -14.98 13.61 -3.36
CA ASN A 73 -14.94 12.23 -3.84
C ASN A 73 -14.53 11.25 -2.74
N ASP A 74 -14.84 9.98 -2.96
CA ASP A 74 -14.33 8.87 -2.18
C ASP A 74 -12.90 8.49 -2.62
N PHE A 75 -12.32 7.49 -1.95
CA PHE A 75 -10.96 7.02 -2.19
C PHE A 75 -10.71 6.54 -3.62
N TRP A 76 -11.76 6.12 -4.33
CA TRP A 76 -11.69 5.57 -5.69
C TRP A 76 -11.96 6.64 -6.77
N GLY A 77 -12.26 7.88 -6.36
CA GLY A 77 -12.53 9.00 -7.28
C GLY A 77 -14.00 9.16 -7.65
N ASN A 78 -14.93 8.47 -6.96
CA ASN A 78 -16.36 8.65 -7.19
C ASN A 78 -16.93 9.71 -6.26
N PRO A 79 -17.93 10.53 -6.69
CA PRO A 79 -18.59 11.47 -5.80
C PRO A 79 -19.19 10.77 -4.57
N ILE A 80 -18.86 11.25 -3.36
CA ILE A 80 -19.27 10.59 -2.11
C ILE A 80 -20.80 10.59 -1.91
N SER A 81 -21.50 11.50 -2.60
CA SER A 81 -22.95 11.60 -2.63
C SER A 81 -23.63 10.53 -3.48
N ASN A 82 -22.90 9.81 -4.35
CA ASN A 82 -23.45 8.78 -5.21
C ASN A 82 -23.85 7.54 -4.36
N PRO A 83 -25.06 6.96 -4.53
CA PRO A 83 -25.46 5.73 -3.86
C PRO A 83 -24.52 4.54 -4.10
N GLY A 84 -23.83 4.51 -5.25
CA GLY A 84 -22.83 3.49 -5.58
C GLY A 84 -21.42 3.77 -5.02
N SER A 85 -21.21 4.88 -4.33
CA SER A 85 -19.91 5.19 -3.70
C SER A 85 -19.63 4.21 -2.56
N HIS A 86 -18.36 3.80 -2.45
CA HIS A 86 -17.89 3.00 -1.31
C HIS A 86 -17.78 3.82 -0.01
N LYS A 87 -18.03 5.14 -0.06
CA LYS A 87 -18.01 6.08 1.08
C LYS A 87 -16.70 6.07 1.88
N SER A 88 -15.63 5.55 1.30
CA SER A 88 -14.31 5.47 1.90
C SER A 88 -13.62 6.82 1.72
N TYR A 89 -13.79 7.73 2.67
CA TYR A 89 -13.24 9.08 2.58
C TYR A 89 -11.78 9.14 3.07
N ARG A 90 -10.83 9.39 2.16
CA ARG A 90 -9.37 9.37 2.44
C ARG A 90 -8.59 10.45 1.65
N PRO A 91 -8.99 11.73 1.75
CA PRO A 91 -8.43 12.80 0.90
C PRO A 91 -6.91 12.96 1.03
N LEU A 92 -6.36 12.80 2.24
CA LEU A 92 -4.91 12.91 2.46
C LEU A 92 -4.12 11.81 1.75
N THR A 93 -4.67 10.59 1.69
CA THR A 93 -4.05 9.47 0.98
C THR A 93 -4.09 9.72 -0.53
N THR A 94 -5.23 10.14 -1.06
CA THR A 94 -5.39 10.51 -2.48
C THR A 94 -4.44 11.64 -2.90
N ILE A 95 -4.28 12.68 -2.07
CA ILE A 95 -3.29 13.76 -2.29
C ILE A 95 -1.88 13.19 -2.34
N THR A 96 -1.53 12.31 -1.41
CA THR A 96 -0.20 11.69 -1.37
C THR A 96 0.07 10.87 -2.64
N PHE A 97 -0.92 10.12 -3.14
CA PHE A 97 -0.82 9.41 -4.41
C PHE A 97 -0.67 10.36 -5.61
N ARG A 98 -1.42 11.46 -5.64
CA ARG A 98 -1.28 12.48 -6.69
C ARG A 98 0.12 13.09 -6.70
N LEU A 99 0.66 13.43 -5.52
CA LEU A 99 2.03 13.94 -5.39
C LEU A 99 3.06 12.89 -5.81
N ASN A 100 2.91 11.65 -5.35
CA ASN A 100 3.80 10.56 -5.73
C ASN A 100 3.81 10.36 -7.25
N ARG A 101 2.64 10.39 -7.89
CA ARG A 101 2.50 10.29 -9.34
C ARG A 101 3.12 11.49 -10.08
N ILE A 102 3.02 12.71 -9.55
CA ILE A 102 3.69 13.89 -10.14
C ILE A 102 5.21 13.75 -10.07
N ILE A 103 5.75 13.23 -8.96
CA ILE A 103 7.20 13.14 -8.73
C ILE A 103 7.81 11.94 -9.47
N PHE A 104 7.14 10.79 -9.48
CA PHE A 104 7.69 9.50 -9.94
C PHE A 104 6.99 8.93 -11.19
N GLY A 105 5.87 9.52 -11.62
CA GLY A 105 5.07 9.01 -12.73
C GLY A 105 4.23 7.77 -12.39
N LEU A 106 3.81 7.02 -13.41
CA LEU A 106 3.07 5.75 -13.29
C LEU A 106 3.96 4.51 -13.45
N LYS A 107 5.27 4.64 -13.26
CA LYS A 107 6.19 3.50 -13.35
C LYS A 107 6.35 2.90 -11.96
N PRO A 108 5.68 1.78 -11.62
CA PRO A 108 6.37 0.82 -10.76
C PRO A 108 7.69 0.53 -11.49
N MET A 109 8.84 0.53 -10.81
CA MET A 109 10.02 -0.07 -11.44
C MET A 109 9.59 -1.49 -11.83
N SER A 110 9.53 -1.75 -13.13
CA SER A 110 8.46 -2.40 -13.91
C SER A 110 9.13 -2.81 -15.23
N ASN A 111 10.21 -3.60 -15.19
CA ASN A 111 10.97 -4.01 -16.38
C ASN A 111 10.32 -5.21 -17.10
N LYS A 112 9.32 -5.85 -16.50
CA LYS A 112 8.49 -6.81 -17.22
C LYS A 112 7.58 -6.04 -18.16
N GLY A 113 7.86 -6.20 -19.46
CA GLY A 113 7.09 -5.58 -20.53
C GLY A 113 5.58 -5.84 -20.41
N PRO A 114 4.75 -5.18 -21.24
CA PRO A 114 3.30 -4.95 -21.07
C PRO A 114 2.39 -6.21 -21.05
N PHE A 115 2.96 -7.40 -20.92
CA PHE A 115 2.34 -8.70 -21.18
C PHE A 115 1.32 -9.18 -20.14
N ARG A 116 0.77 -8.33 -19.25
CA ARG A 116 -0.31 -8.81 -18.35
C ARG A 116 -1.46 -7.86 -18.07
N GLN A 117 -1.46 -6.65 -18.59
CA GLN A 117 -2.59 -5.73 -18.41
C GLN A 117 -3.68 -5.92 -19.48
N THR A 118 -3.31 -6.43 -20.66
CA THR A 118 -4.21 -6.64 -21.80
C THR A 118 -5.18 -7.82 -21.64
N GLU A 119 -4.89 -8.80 -20.77
CA GLU A 119 -5.76 -9.98 -20.61
C GLU A 119 -7.00 -9.72 -19.72
N ARG A 120 -6.96 -8.72 -18.81
CA ARG A 120 -8.14 -8.41 -17.96
C ARG A 120 -9.24 -7.64 -18.70
N LEU A 121 -8.89 -6.81 -19.68
CA LEU A 121 -9.89 -6.06 -20.46
C LEU A 121 -10.62 -6.95 -21.48
N GLN A 122 -10.07 -8.12 -21.82
CA GLN A 122 -10.69 -9.08 -22.74
C GLN A 122 -11.64 -10.07 -22.04
N TYR A 123 -11.44 -10.38 -20.76
CA TYR A 123 -12.27 -11.36 -20.03
C TYR A 123 -13.47 -10.75 -19.26
N GLY A 124 -13.59 -9.43 -19.15
CA GLY A 124 -14.70 -8.76 -18.45
C GLY A 124 -15.90 -8.35 -19.31
N GLY A 125 -15.85 -8.58 -20.62
CA GLY A 125 -16.82 -8.05 -21.58
C GLY A 125 -17.48 -9.11 -22.46
N SER A 126 -18.07 -10.15 -21.86
CA SER A 126 -19.03 -11.01 -22.59
C SER A 126 -19.89 -11.84 -21.62
N GLN A 127 -20.88 -11.20 -21.01
CA GLN A 127 -22.12 -11.87 -20.60
C GLN A 127 -23.25 -10.93 -21.04
N GLY A 128 -23.97 -11.34 -22.09
CA GLY A 128 -25.29 -10.81 -22.41
C GLY A 128 -26.38 -11.47 -21.56
#